data_AF-A0A8J6SNK5-F1
#
_entry.id   AF-A0A8J6SNK5-F1
#
_cell.length_a   1.000
_cell.length_b   1.000
_cell.length_c   1.000
_cell.angle_alpha   90.00
_cell.angle_beta   90.00
_cell.angle_gamma   90.00
#
_symmetry.space_group_name_H-M   'P 1'
#
loop_
_entity.id
_entity.type
_entity.pdbx_description
1 polymer ?
#
loop_
_entity_poly.entity_id
_entity_poly.type
_entity_poly.pdbx_seq_one_letter_code
_entity_poly.pdbx_strand_id
1 'polypeptide(L)'
;MDWREYIHSDSKILLGKPVVKGTRLSVEFLLGLFAVGWTEQQVLENYPSLTPESLRAVFAFAAECMREESLYILPLASEAV
;
A
#
# COMPACT_ATOMS: atom_id res chain seq x y z
N MET A 1 1.64 -11.46 8.49
CA MET A 1 0.28 -11.06 8.92
C MET A 1 -0.70 -11.40 7.80
N ASP A 2 -1.96 -11.66 8.11
CA ASP A 2 -2.99 -11.79 7.09
C ASP A 2 -3.56 -10.41 6.74
N TRP A 3 -3.09 -9.82 5.64
CA TRP A 3 -3.53 -8.49 5.22
C TRP A 3 -5.00 -8.46 4.78
N ARG A 4 -5.58 -9.62 4.43
CA ARG A 4 -6.98 -9.76 3.97
C ARG A 4 -7.99 -9.43 5.07
N GLU A 5 -7.55 -9.43 6.33
CA GLU A 5 -8.35 -8.95 7.45
C GLU A 5 -8.55 -7.43 7.42
N TYR A 6 -7.65 -6.68 6.77
CA TYR A 6 -7.61 -5.21 6.80
C TYR A 6 -7.87 -4.55 5.44
N ILE A 7 -7.61 -5.24 4.34
CA ILE A 7 -7.79 -4.70 2.99
C ILE A 7 -8.87 -5.50 2.28
N HIS A 8 -9.71 -4.80 1.51
CA HIS A 8 -10.70 -5.41 0.65
C HIS A 8 -10.76 -4.72 -0.71
N SER A 9 -11.34 -5.42 -1.68
CA SER A 9 -11.70 -4.88 -2.99
C SER A 9 -13.19 -5.14 -3.20
N ASP A 10 -13.92 -4.09 -3.56
CA ASP A 10 -15.33 -4.15 -3.92
C ASP A 10 -15.52 -3.30 -5.18
N SER A 11 -16.12 -3.85 -6.23
CA SER A 11 -16.35 -3.14 -7.49
C SER A 11 -17.20 -1.88 -7.32
N LYS A 12 -18.00 -1.80 -6.25
CA LYS A 12 -18.80 -0.63 -5.88
C LYS A 12 -17.99 0.46 -5.17
N ILE A 13 -16.79 0.16 -4.69
CA ILE A 13 -15.92 1.08 -3.95
C ILE A 13 -14.66 1.35 -4.77
N LEU A 14 -14.45 2.62 -5.15
CA LEU A 14 -13.30 3.04 -5.97
C LEU A 14 -13.06 2.14 -7.19
N LEU A 15 -14.13 1.67 -7.83
CA LEU A 15 -14.07 0.80 -9.02
C LEU A 15 -13.27 -0.51 -8.79
N GLY A 16 -13.28 -1.06 -7.57
CA GLY A 16 -12.57 -2.30 -7.24
C GLY A 16 -11.12 -2.11 -6.83
N LYS A 17 -10.63 -0.87 -6.67
CA LYS A 17 -9.29 -0.64 -6.13
C LYS A 17 -9.16 -1.23 -4.71
N PRO A 18 -8.04 -1.88 -4.36
CA PRO A 18 -7.76 -2.32 -3.00
C PRO A 18 -7.79 -1.14 -2.03
N VAL A 19 -8.61 -1.24 -0.99
CA VAL A 19 -8.85 -0.20 0.01
C VAL A 19 -8.75 -0.75 1.43
N VAL A 20 -8.35 0.10 2.37
CA VAL A 20 -8.37 -0.25 3.80
C VAL A 20 -9.82 -0.29 4.29
N LYS A 21 -10.22 -1.41 4.91
CA LYS A 21 -11.58 -1.64 5.40
C LYS A 21 -12.02 -0.52 6.35
N GLY A 22 -13.28 -0.13 6.22
CA GLY A 22 -13.85 0.98 7.02
C GLY A 22 -13.40 2.37 6.56
N THR A 23 -12.63 2.47 5.48
CA THR A 23 -12.18 3.73 4.90
C THR A 23 -12.47 3.81 3.41
N ARG A 24 -12.21 4.96 2.80
CA ARG A 24 -12.14 5.13 1.34
C ARG A 24 -10.71 5.42 0.86
N LEU A 25 -9.71 4.95 1.60
CA LEU A 25 -8.30 5.14 1.31
C LEU A 25 -7.77 3.92 0.57
N SER A 26 -7.30 4.11 -0.67
CA SER A 26 -6.70 3.03 -1.45
C SER A 26 -5.28 2.72 -0.98
N VAL A 27 -4.86 1.47 -1.18
CA VAL A 27 -3.47 1.05 -0.94
C VAL A 27 -2.51 1.91 -1.77
N GLU A 28 -2.82 2.12 -3.05
CA GLU A 28 -2.05 2.98 -3.97
C GLU A 28 -1.86 4.40 -3.41
N PHE A 29 -2.92 5.02 -2.89
CA PHE A 29 -2.86 6.36 -2.34
C PHE A 29 -1.91 6.43 -1.13
N LEU A 30 -2.04 5.47 -0.21
CA LEU A 30 -1.20 5.41 0.99
C LEU A 30 0.28 5.18 0.63
N LEU A 31 0.57 4.26 -0.28
CA LEU A 31 1.93 4.05 -0.80
C LEU A 31 2.48 5.31 -1.49
N GLY A 32 1.63 6.07 -2.19
CA GLY A 32 1.99 7.36 -2.78
C GLY A 32 2.45 8.39 -1.74
N LEU A 33 1.78 8.46 -0.58
CA LEU A 33 2.20 9.34 0.52
C LEU A 33 3.60 8.94 1.04
N PHE A 34 3.83 7.65 1.24
CA PHE A 34 5.14 7.15 1.67
C PHE A 34 6.22 7.40 0.63
N ALA A 35 5.90 7.29 -0.67
CA ALA A 35 6.83 7.56 -1.76
C ALA A 35 7.30 9.02 -1.80
N VAL A 36 6.48 9.97 -1.35
CA VAL A 36 6.86 11.40 -1.23
C VAL A 36 7.42 11.75 0.16
N GLY A 37 7.73 10.76 1.00
CA GLY A 37 8.47 10.93 2.25
C GLY A 37 7.61 11.12 3.50
N TRP A 38 6.31 10.84 3.46
CA TRP A 38 5.48 10.88 4.66
C TRP A 38 5.87 9.78 5.65
N THR A 39 5.79 10.07 6.94
CA THR A 39 5.99 9.07 8.00
C THR A 39 4.67 8.38 8.35
N GLU A 40 4.75 7.17 8.93
CA GLU A 40 3.55 6.48 9.44
C GLU A 40 2.80 7.34 10.46
N GLN A 41 3.52 8.07 11.31
CA GLN A 41 2.94 8.99 12.28
C GLN A 41 2.10 10.08 11.59
N GLN A 42 2.65 10.74 10.56
CA GLN A 42 1.92 11.75 9.80
C GLN A 42 0.66 11.17 9.15
N VAL A 43 0.74 9.95 8.62
CA VAL A 43 -0.43 9.27 8.04
C VAL A 43 -1.49 8.98 9.10
N LEU A 44 -1.11 8.46 10.28
CA LEU A 44 -2.05 8.17 11.36
C LEU A 44 -2.69 9.45 11.95
N GLU A 45 -1.92 10.54 12.04
CA GLU A 45 -2.41 11.84 12.51
C GLU A 45 -3.43 12.46 11.52
N ASN A 46 -3.19 12.35 10.21
CA ASN A 46 -4.06 12.90 9.18
C ASN A 46 -5.26 12.00 8.85
N TYR A 47 -5.16 10.69 9.12
CA TYR A 47 -6.21 9.71 8.85
C TYR A 47 -6.50 8.86 10.11
N PRO A 48 -7.24 9.41 11.11
CA PRO A 48 -7.46 8.74 12.40
C PRO A 48 -8.24 7.43 12.35
N SER A 49 -8.89 7.13 11.23
CA SER A 49 -9.56 5.84 10.99
C SER A 49 -8.57 4.70 10.72
N LEU A 50 -7.31 5.03 10.45
CA LEU A 50 -6.25 4.05 10.26
C LEU A 50 -5.65 3.63 11.60
N THR A 51 -5.23 2.38 11.64
CA THR A 51 -4.46 1.81 12.74
C THR A 51 -3.07 1.43 12.27
N PRO A 52 -2.08 1.33 13.17
CA PRO A 52 -0.76 0.79 12.84
C PRO A 52 -0.83 -0.58 12.14
N GLU A 53 -1.77 -1.44 12.56
CA GLU A 53 -2.03 -2.74 11.96
C GLU A 53 -2.49 -2.61 10.51
N SER A 54 -3.40 -1.66 10.23
CA SER A 54 -3.88 -1.40 8.87
C SER A 54 -2.77 -0.89 7.94
N LEU A 55 -1.85 -0.06 8.44
CA LEU A 55 -0.68 0.38 7.66
C LEU A 55 0.28 -0.77 7.37
N ARG A 56 0.55 -1.63 8.36
CA ARG A 56 1.33 -2.86 8.13
C ARG A 56 0.67 -3.76 7.10
N ALA A 57 -0.66 -3.83 7.06
CA ALA A 57 -1.40 -4.58 6.05
C ALA A 57 -1.25 -3.99 4.64
N VAL A 58 -1.19 -2.66 4.49
CA VAL A 58 -0.92 -1.98 3.21
C VAL A 58 0.41 -2.43 2.63
N PHE A 59 1.48 -2.44 3.44
CA PHE A 59 2.79 -2.91 3.00
C PHE A 59 2.82 -4.42 2.73
N ALA A 60 2.13 -5.21 3.56
CA ALA A 60 2.05 -6.66 3.36
C ALA A 60 1.32 -7.04 2.06
N PHE A 61 0.22 -6.34 1.73
CA PHE A 61 -0.48 -6.49 0.47
C PHE A 61 0.43 -6.15 -0.71
N ALA A 62 1.12 -5.00 -0.66
CA ALA A 62 2.03 -4.58 -1.74
C ALA A 62 3.15 -5.61 -1.97
N ALA A 63 3.75 -6.11 -0.89
CA ALA A 63 4.80 -7.13 -0.95
C ALA A 63 4.30 -8.46 -1.53
N GLU A 64 3.05 -8.85 -1.25
CA GLU A 64 2.43 -10.04 -1.83
C GLU A 64 2.15 -9.85 -3.32
N CYS A 65 1.59 -8.70 -3.74
CA CYS A 65 1.39 -8.37 -5.15
C CYS A 65 2.71 -8.42 -5.93
N MET A 66 3.78 -7.82 -5.41
CA MET A 66 5.10 -7.88 -6.07
C MET A 66 5.65 -9.30 -6.18
N ARG A 67 5.37 -10.17 -5.21
CA ARG A 67 5.80 -11.58 -5.22
C ARG A 67 5.03 -12.38 -6.26
N GLU A 68 3.72 -12.19 -6.33
CA GLU A 68 2.85 -12.86 -7.30
C GLU A 68 3.15 -12.40 -8.73
N GLU A 69 3.45 -11.11 -8.93
CA GLU A 69 3.74 -10.55 -10.25
C GLU A 69 5.13 -10.93 -10.81
N SER A 70 6.03 -11.53 -10.01
CA SER A 70 7.34 -12.06 -10.45
C SER A 70 8.04 -11.19 -11.51
N LEU A 71 8.33 -9.92 -11.19
CA LEU A 71 8.99 -9.01 -12.14
C LEU A 71 10.52 -8.93 -11.91
N TYR A 72 11.21 -9.76 -12.69
CA TYR A 72 12.40 -9.53 -13.54
C TYR A 72 13.69 -8.84 -13.05
N ILE A 73 14.77 -9.27 -13.73
CA ILE A 73 16.16 -8.84 -13.57
C ILE A 73 16.29 -7.37 -13.92
N LEU A 74 16.72 -6.60 -12.93
CA LEU A 74 17.19 -5.23 -13.09
C LEU A 74 18.64 -5.27 -13.60
N PRO A 75 18.93 -4.85 -14.85
CA PRO A 75 20.30 -4.53 -15.22
C PRO A 75 20.69 -3.28 -14.44
N LEU A 76 21.82 -3.36 -13.72
CA LEU A 76 22.40 -2.21 -13.04
C LEU A 76 22.55 -1.07 -14.05
N ALA A 77 22.10 0.12 -13.66
CA ALA A 77 22.50 1.33 -14.35
C ALA A 77 24.02 1.26 -14.52
N SER A 78 24.50 1.21 -15.76
CA SER A 78 25.90 1.50 -16.03
C SER A 78 26.15 2.87 -15.45
N GLU A 79 27.02 2.96 -14.45
CA GLU A 79 27.64 4.22 -14.06
C GLU A 79 28.35 4.73 -15.32
N ALA A 80 27.71 5.63 -16.04
CA ALA A 80 28.25 6.29 -17.21
C ALA A 80 28.56 7.73 -16.83
N VAL A 81 29.78 7.87 -16.28
CA VAL A 81 30.71 9.02 -16.30
C VAL A 81 30.22 10.34 -15.74
#